data_AF-A0A7S2Y6U0-F1
#
_entry.id   AF-A0A7S2Y6U0-F1
#
_cell.length_a   1.000
_cell.length_b   1.000
_cell.length_c   1.000
_cell.angle_alpha   90.00
_cell.angle_beta   90.00
_cell.angle_gamma   90.00
#
_symmetry.space_group_name_H-M   'P 1'
#
loop_
_entity.id
_entity.type
_entity.pdbx_description
1 polymer ?
#
loop_
_entity_poly.entity_id
_entity_poly.type
_entity_poly.pdbx_seq_one_letter_code
_entity_poly.pdbx_strand_id
1 'polypeptide(L)'
;WKATIAAFQMYKAAYGNLKVPQRFMVPNMKPWPKAAWGMRLGKVVGSIRGTGKYIQGDPKRRQVLDELGFIWQVRASPTEKGSATTKAGANEFVSLEQMYTALAIYSKLNDGSIIVPTSFVVPTTGPWPDSVKELPLGRQMASGALVKELKKSENERWKSKFAELGFPNSDAPAATLASMITAVAPPPASVPP
;
A
#
# COMPACT_ATOMS: atom_id res chain seq x y z
N TRP A 1 -29.28 -11.93 -6.02
CA TRP A 1 -27.89 -12.09 -6.49
C TRP A 1 -27.66 -11.47 -7.87
N LYS A 2 -28.24 -11.98 -8.96
CA LYS A 2 -28.04 -11.41 -10.31
C LYS A 2 -28.35 -9.89 -10.39
N ALA A 3 -29.47 -9.46 -9.80
CA ALA A 3 -29.82 -8.04 -9.71
C ALA A 3 -28.81 -7.21 -8.89
N THR A 4 -28.19 -7.81 -7.87
CA THR A 4 -27.17 -7.19 -7.03
C THR A 4 -25.88 -6.95 -7.81
N ILE A 5 -25.43 -7.92 -8.59
CA ILE A 5 -24.26 -7.80 -9.46
C ILE A 5 -24.49 -6.72 -10.53
N ALA A 6 -25.65 -6.72 -11.17
CA ALA A 6 -25.99 -5.71 -12.17
C ALA A 6 -26.05 -4.29 -11.55
N ALA A 7 -26.54 -4.16 -10.31
CA ALA A 7 -26.49 -2.90 -9.56
C ALA A 7 -25.05 -2.46 -9.25
N PHE A 8 -24.15 -3.38 -8.88
CA PHE A 8 -22.74 -3.07 -8.65
C PHE A 8 -22.02 -2.63 -9.93
N GLN A 9 -22.28 -3.30 -11.05
CA GLN A 9 -21.73 -2.90 -12.35
C GLN A 9 -22.15 -1.48 -12.74
N MET A 10 -23.43 -1.14 -12.58
CA MET A 10 -23.90 0.23 -12.85
C MET A 10 -23.33 1.26 -11.88
N TYR A 11 -23.23 0.91 -10.60
CA TYR A 11 -22.60 1.80 -9.62
C TYR A 11 -21.14 2.06 -9.97
N LYS A 12 -20.38 1.02 -10.33
CA LYS A 12 -18.98 1.16 -10.77
C LYS A 12 -18.87 1.99 -12.04
N ALA A 13 -19.76 1.79 -13.01
CA ALA A 13 -19.78 2.59 -14.24
C ALA A 13 -20.09 4.08 -13.96
N ALA A 14 -20.99 4.37 -13.02
CA ALA A 14 -21.39 5.73 -12.67
C ALA A 14 -20.36 6.49 -11.80
N TYR A 15 -19.72 5.79 -10.86
CA TYR A 15 -18.87 6.41 -9.82
C TYR A 15 -17.39 6.01 -9.90
N GLY A 16 -17.02 5.12 -10.84
CA GLY A 16 -15.65 4.61 -11.03
C GLY A 16 -15.16 3.65 -9.95
N ASN A 17 -15.87 3.50 -8.83
CA ASN A 17 -15.49 2.64 -7.71
C ASN A 17 -16.72 2.01 -7.04
N LEU A 18 -16.48 1.03 -6.16
CA LEU A 18 -17.51 0.35 -5.37
C LEU A 18 -17.59 0.86 -3.92
N LYS A 19 -17.27 2.15 -3.69
CA LYS A 19 -17.47 2.80 -2.38
C LYS A 19 -18.93 3.23 -2.23
N VAL A 20 -19.82 2.25 -2.11
CA VAL A 20 -21.26 2.48 -1.95
C VAL A 20 -21.56 2.99 -0.53
N PRO A 21 -22.18 4.17 -0.36
CA PRO A 21 -22.64 4.64 0.94
C PRO A 21 -23.67 3.70 1.55
N GLN A 22 -23.65 3.53 2.88
CA GLN A 22 -24.60 2.67 3.62
C GLN A 22 -26.08 2.99 3.29
N ARG A 23 -26.39 4.27 3.06
CA ARG A 23 -27.75 4.77 2.79
C ARG A 23 -28.09 4.80 1.29
N PHE A 24 -27.18 4.38 0.41
CA PHE A 24 -27.42 4.43 -1.02
C PHE A 24 -28.53 3.44 -1.43
N MET A 25 -29.48 3.96 -2.20
CA MET A 25 -30.58 3.22 -2.79
C MET A 25 -30.49 3.37 -4.31
N VAL A 26 -30.68 2.26 -5.02
CA VAL A 26 -30.69 2.26 -6.48
C VAL A 26 -31.90 3.07 -6.97
N PRO A 27 -31.70 4.12 -7.77
CA PRO A 27 -32.80 4.92 -8.28
C PRO A 27 -33.60 4.14 -9.34
N ASN A 28 -34.91 4.42 -9.40
CA ASN A 28 -35.87 3.69 -10.25
C ASN A 28 -35.86 4.20 -11.69
N MET A 29 -34.68 4.41 -12.27
CA MET A 29 -34.52 4.99 -13.60
C MET A 29 -33.39 4.30 -14.37
N LYS A 30 -33.42 4.41 -15.70
CA LYS A 30 -32.27 4.03 -16.54
C LYS A 30 -31.06 4.88 -16.14
N PRO A 31 -29.82 4.34 -16.07
CA PRO A 31 -29.36 3.05 -16.61
C PRO A 31 -29.50 1.85 -15.65
N TRP A 32 -30.11 2.02 -14.48
CA TRP A 32 -30.20 0.95 -13.48
C TRP A 32 -31.18 -0.14 -13.90
N PRO A 33 -30.85 -1.42 -13.66
CA PRO A 33 -31.73 -2.53 -14.05
C PRO A 33 -33.01 -2.50 -13.20
N LYS A 34 -34.17 -2.74 -13.84
CA LYS A 34 -35.48 -2.76 -13.15
C LYS A 34 -35.51 -3.66 -11.92
N ALA A 35 -34.83 -4.79 -11.98
CA ALA A 35 -34.73 -5.75 -10.88
C ALA A 35 -33.93 -5.23 -9.66
N ALA A 36 -33.18 -4.14 -9.82
CA ALA A 36 -32.44 -3.50 -8.74
C ALA A 36 -33.10 -2.20 -8.25
N TRP A 37 -34.17 -1.72 -8.87
CA TRP A 37 -34.87 -0.49 -8.47
C TRP A 37 -35.35 -0.58 -7.01
N GLY A 38 -35.10 0.49 -6.24
CA GLY A 38 -35.43 0.55 -4.81
C GLY A 38 -34.53 -0.31 -3.91
N MET A 39 -33.55 -1.02 -4.49
CA MET A 39 -32.64 -1.86 -3.71
C MET A 39 -31.71 -0.98 -2.86
N ARG A 40 -31.67 -1.26 -1.55
CA ARG A 40 -30.71 -0.64 -0.61
C ARG A 40 -29.32 -1.25 -0.80
N LEU A 41 -28.65 -0.91 -1.89
CA LEU A 41 -27.35 -1.45 -2.26
C LEU A 41 -26.32 -1.25 -1.14
N GLY A 42 -26.34 -0.10 -0.44
CA GLY A 42 -25.48 0.14 0.72
C GLY A 42 -25.67 -0.86 1.86
N LYS A 43 -26.92 -1.26 2.15
CA LYS A 43 -27.23 -2.28 3.16
C LYS A 43 -26.74 -3.67 2.72
N VAL A 44 -26.83 -3.96 1.42
CA VAL A 44 -26.31 -5.21 0.85
C VAL A 44 -24.79 -5.28 1.00
N VAL A 45 -24.09 -4.19 0.68
CA VAL A 45 -22.63 -4.07 0.91
C VAL A 45 -22.28 -4.29 2.38
N GLY A 46 -22.99 -3.61 3.30
CA GLY A 46 -22.78 -3.80 4.74
C GLY A 46 -22.99 -5.25 5.18
N SER A 47 -23.99 -5.94 4.63
CA SER A 47 -24.27 -7.36 4.95
C SER A 47 -23.20 -8.31 4.42
N ILE A 48 -22.65 -8.02 3.24
CA ILE A 48 -21.53 -8.77 2.64
C ILE A 48 -20.28 -8.60 3.51
N ARG A 49 -19.98 -7.35 3.92
CA ARG A 49 -18.78 -7.03 4.72
C ARG A 49 -18.86 -7.53 6.17
N GLY A 50 -20.01 -7.35 6.83
CA GLY A 50 -20.14 -7.62 8.27
C GLY A 50 -20.51 -9.07 8.60
N THR A 51 -21.27 -9.73 7.72
CA THR A 51 -21.80 -11.08 8.02
C THR A 51 -21.35 -12.11 6.98
N GLY A 52 -20.69 -11.70 5.89
CA GLY A 52 -20.44 -12.60 4.76
C GLY A 52 -21.74 -13.06 4.07
N LYS A 53 -22.86 -12.37 4.35
CA LYS A 53 -24.16 -12.72 3.77
C LYS A 53 -24.02 -12.66 2.26
N TYR A 54 -24.61 -13.63 1.56
CA TYR A 54 -24.51 -13.84 0.10
C TYR A 54 -23.25 -14.54 -0.43
N ILE A 55 -22.16 -14.63 0.35
CA ILE A 55 -20.91 -15.32 -0.05
C ILE A 55 -20.58 -16.57 0.79
N GLN A 56 -21.25 -16.75 1.94
CA GLN A 56 -20.92 -17.75 2.97
C GLN A 56 -21.03 -19.22 2.54
N GLY A 57 -21.50 -19.52 1.32
CA GLY A 57 -21.62 -20.90 0.80
C GLY A 57 -21.31 -21.04 -0.68
N ASP A 58 -20.72 -20.02 -1.31
CA ASP A 58 -20.42 -20.06 -2.76
C ASP A 58 -19.16 -19.23 -3.07
N PRO A 59 -17.98 -19.85 -3.17
CA PRO A 59 -16.72 -19.15 -3.43
C PRO A 59 -16.72 -18.44 -4.79
N LYS A 60 -17.52 -18.88 -5.76
CA LYS A 60 -17.64 -18.22 -7.07
C LYS A 60 -18.24 -16.82 -6.93
N ARG A 61 -19.14 -16.62 -5.96
CA ARG A 61 -19.74 -15.30 -5.69
C ARG A 61 -18.75 -14.31 -5.12
N ARG A 62 -17.79 -14.81 -4.34
CA ARG A 62 -16.68 -14.00 -3.83
C ARG A 62 -15.76 -13.58 -4.98
N GLN A 63 -15.38 -14.51 -5.86
CA GLN A 63 -14.56 -14.22 -7.04
C GLN A 63 -15.21 -13.16 -7.96
N VAL A 64 -16.50 -13.30 -8.26
CA VAL A 64 -17.23 -12.30 -9.08
C VAL A 64 -17.20 -10.90 -8.46
N LEU A 65 -17.33 -10.79 -7.13
CA LEU A 65 -17.20 -9.51 -6.45
C LEU A 65 -15.77 -8.96 -6.51
N ASP A 66 -14.77 -9.85 -6.40
CA ASP A 66 -13.37 -9.50 -6.50
C ASP A 66 -12.99 -8.96 -7.88
N GLU A 67 -13.40 -9.64 -8.95
CA GLU A 67 -13.24 -9.20 -10.34
C GLU A 67 -13.91 -7.83 -10.61
N LEU A 68 -15.03 -7.57 -9.94
CA LEU A 68 -15.70 -6.28 -10.01
C LEU A 68 -14.95 -5.18 -9.24
N GLY A 69 -13.93 -5.51 -8.45
CA GLY A 69 -13.17 -4.57 -7.62
C GLY A 69 -13.89 -4.23 -6.33
N PHE A 70 -14.62 -5.18 -5.75
CA PHE A 70 -15.39 -4.97 -4.52
C PHE A 70 -14.46 -4.72 -3.33
N ILE A 71 -14.66 -3.59 -2.66
CA ILE A 71 -13.87 -3.22 -1.50
C ILE A 71 -14.38 -3.99 -0.28
N TRP A 72 -13.65 -5.03 0.12
CA TRP A 72 -13.99 -5.89 1.28
C TRP A 72 -13.85 -5.16 2.62
N GLN A 73 -12.88 -4.26 2.72
CA GLN A 73 -12.64 -3.48 3.93
C GLN A 73 -12.52 -1.99 3.60
N VAL A 74 -13.34 -1.17 4.26
CA VAL A 74 -13.29 0.31 4.15
C VAL A 74 -12.25 0.90 5.09
N ARG A 75 -11.90 0.16 6.15
CA ARG A 75 -10.75 0.44 7.02
C ARG A 75 -9.70 -0.60 6.67
N ALA A 76 -8.51 -0.17 6.26
CA ALA A 76 -7.39 -1.07 6.13
C ALA A 76 -7.12 -1.72 7.51
N SER A 77 -7.48 -2.99 7.67
CA SER A 77 -6.69 -3.83 8.55
C SER A 77 -5.56 -4.41 7.69
N PRO A 78 -4.30 -4.24 8.09
CA PRO A 78 -3.16 -4.75 7.34
C PRO A 78 -3.14 -6.26 7.46
N THR A 79 -3.84 -6.95 6.55
CA THR A 79 -3.64 -8.39 6.36
C THR A 79 -3.74 -8.71 4.86
N GLU A 80 -2.59 -8.56 4.24
CA GLU A 80 -1.98 -9.47 3.28
C GLU A 80 -2.69 -9.87 1.99
N LYS A 81 -1.90 -9.68 0.91
CA LYS A 81 -1.86 -10.35 -0.39
C LYS A 81 -2.80 -9.82 -1.48
N GLY A 82 -2.19 -9.06 -2.39
CA GLY A 82 -2.62 -9.01 -3.78
C GLY A 82 -2.59 -7.62 -4.41
N SER A 83 -1.43 -7.23 -4.92
CA SER A 83 -1.25 -6.43 -6.14
C SER A 83 -1.81 -4.99 -6.22
N ALA A 84 -0.86 -4.08 -6.39
CA ALA A 84 -0.86 -2.93 -7.29
C ALA A 84 -1.90 -1.80 -7.11
N THR A 85 -1.34 -0.62 -6.89
CA THR A 85 -1.86 0.72 -7.24
C THR A 85 -2.80 1.37 -6.21
N THR A 86 -2.28 2.30 -5.42
CA THR A 86 -2.57 3.76 -5.58
C THR A 86 -2.13 4.57 -4.35
N LYS A 87 -1.40 5.64 -4.66
CA LYS A 87 -1.31 6.93 -3.95
C LYS A 87 -0.82 6.94 -2.50
N ALA A 88 0.44 7.37 -2.37
CA ALA A 88 0.99 8.21 -1.32
C ALA A 88 -0.01 8.65 -0.24
N GLY A 89 -0.11 7.82 0.80
CA GLY A 89 -0.66 8.16 2.10
C GLY A 89 0.38 7.74 3.13
N ALA A 90 0.98 8.72 3.79
CA ALA A 90 2.07 8.58 4.74
C ALA A 90 1.70 7.74 5.99
N ASN A 91 1.51 6.43 5.84
CA ASN A 91 1.66 5.43 6.91
C ASN A 91 1.56 3.98 6.39
N GLU A 92 1.95 3.72 5.13
CA GLU A 92 2.02 2.35 4.66
C GLU A 92 3.29 1.68 5.21
N PHE A 93 3.11 0.52 5.84
CA PHE A 93 4.20 -0.30 6.36
C PHE A 93 5.14 -0.66 5.20
N VAL A 94 6.36 -0.13 5.24
CA VAL A 94 7.36 -0.36 4.20
C VAL A 94 7.99 -1.73 4.43
N SER A 95 7.91 -2.62 3.44
CA SER A 95 8.57 -3.93 3.54
C SER A 95 10.11 -3.79 3.54
N LEU A 96 10.81 -4.77 4.14
CA LEU A 96 12.28 -4.82 4.11
C LEU A 96 12.85 -4.81 2.69
N GLU A 97 12.13 -5.40 1.73
CA GLU A 97 12.51 -5.38 0.31
C GLU A 97 12.45 -3.98 -0.29
N GLN A 98 11.35 -3.25 -0.06
CA GLN A 98 11.21 -1.86 -0.52
C GLN A 98 12.28 -0.97 0.12
N MET A 99 12.53 -1.16 1.42
CA MET A 99 13.54 -0.41 2.16
C MET A 99 14.95 -0.67 1.62
N TYR A 100 15.31 -1.95 1.44
CA TYR A 100 16.60 -2.35 0.88
C TYR A 100 16.78 -1.80 -0.53
N THR A 101 15.76 -1.92 -1.38
CA THR A 101 15.81 -1.44 -2.77
C THR A 101 16.03 0.06 -2.83
N ALA A 102 15.32 0.83 -2.01
CA ALA A 102 15.50 2.27 -1.97
C ALA A 102 16.89 2.67 -1.45
N LEU A 103 17.40 2.01 -0.39
CA LEU A 103 18.73 2.29 0.15
C LEU A 103 19.86 1.88 -0.81
N ALA A 104 19.73 0.76 -1.50
CA ALA A 104 20.70 0.30 -2.47
C ALA A 104 20.81 1.28 -3.65
N ILE A 105 19.68 1.80 -4.14
CA ILE A 105 19.68 2.79 -5.22
C ILE A 105 20.21 4.13 -4.71
N TYR A 106 19.78 4.57 -3.52
CA TYR A 106 20.28 5.79 -2.89
C TYR A 106 21.80 5.77 -2.73
N SER A 107 22.34 4.68 -2.16
CA SER A 107 23.77 4.49 -1.98
C SER A 107 24.51 4.57 -3.31
N LYS A 108 24.02 3.91 -4.36
CA LYS A 108 24.62 3.99 -5.71
C LYS A 108 24.60 5.40 -6.32
N LEU A 109 23.55 6.18 -6.07
CA LEU A 109 23.43 7.56 -6.59
C LEU A 109 24.30 8.57 -5.81
N ASN A 110 24.70 8.22 -4.59
CA ASN A 110 25.42 9.09 -3.68
C ASN A 110 26.83 8.55 -3.36
N ASP A 111 27.52 7.97 -4.36
CA ASP A 111 28.90 7.47 -4.25
C ASP A 111 29.13 6.47 -3.08
N GLY A 112 28.14 5.63 -2.82
CA GLY A 112 28.16 4.65 -1.73
C GLY A 112 27.64 5.19 -0.40
N SER A 113 27.26 6.46 -0.30
CA SER A 113 26.81 7.06 0.95
C SER A 113 25.51 6.45 1.45
N ILE A 114 25.55 5.92 2.67
CA ILE A 114 24.40 5.38 3.39
C ILE A 114 23.70 6.41 4.28
N ILE A 115 24.19 7.65 4.28
CA ILE A 115 23.66 8.73 5.09
C ILE A 115 22.47 9.35 4.35
N VAL A 116 21.27 9.10 4.84
CA VAL A 116 20.01 9.55 4.23
C VAL A 116 19.45 10.75 4.98
N PRO A 117 19.08 11.86 4.33
CA PRO A 117 18.43 12.96 5.00
C PRO A 117 17.09 12.56 5.61
N THR A 118 16.77 13.05 6.79
CA THR A 118 15.44 12.89 7.43
C THR A 118 14.29 13.27 6.49
N SER A 119 14.47 14.31 5.66
CA SER A 119 13.48 14.84 4.73
C SER A 119 13.50 14.17 3.35
N PHE A 120 14.41 13.22 3.12
CA PHE A 120 14.54 12.60 1.81
C PHE A 120 13.32 11.74 1.49
N VAL A 121 12.69 12.07 0.36
CA VAL A 121 11.61 11.33 -0.27
C VAL A 121 12.11 10.86 -1.62
N VAL A 122 11.92 9.57 -1.91
CA VAL A 122 12.35 8.99 -3.19
C VAL A 122 11.65 9.74 -4.33
N PRO A 123 12.41 10.33 -5.28
CA PRO A 123 11.83 11.03 -6.41
C PRO A 123 10.95 10.12 -7.29
N THR A 124 9.98 10.72 -7.98
CA THR A 124 9.18 10.01 -9.00
C THR A 124 9.95 9.80 -10.31
N THR A 125 11.07 10.51 -10.49
CA THR A 125 11.96 10.48 -11.64
C THR A 125 13.27 9.75 -11.32
N GLY A 126 13.89 9.12 -12.32
CA GLY A 126 15.17 8.40 -12.17
C GLY A 126 15.03 6.87 -12.10
N PRO A 127 16.08 6.13 -11.67
CA PRO A 127 16.16 4.66 -11.75
C PRO A 127 15.33 3.94 -10.67
N TRP A 128 14.36 4.62 -10.05
CA TRP A 128 13.59 4.10 -8.93
C TRP A 128 12.41 3.23 -9.41
N PRO A 129 12.24 2.01 -8.88
CA PRO A 129 11.04 1.21 -9.12
C PRO A 129 9.78 1.91 -8.63
N ASP A 130 8.65 1.69 -9.32
CA ASP A 130 7.36 2.28 -8.94
C ASP A 130 6.92 1.94 -7.51
N SER A 131 7.39 0.82 -6.97
CA SER A 131 7.11 0.37 -5.60
C SER A 131 7.77 1.20 -4.49
N VAL A 132 8.77 2.02 -4.83
CA VAL A 132 9.51 2.85 -3.87
C VAL A 132 9.46 4.35 -4.20
N LYS A 133 8.83 4.74 -5.31
CA LYS A 133 8.62 6.16 -5.64
C LYS A 133 7.78 6.84 -4.56
N GLU A 134 8.13 8.08 -4.25
CA GLU A 134 7.48 8.91 -3.21
C GLU A 134 7.62 8.34 -1.78
N LEU A 135 8.45 7.31 -1.58
CA LEU A 135 8.68 6.74 -0.27
C LEU A 135 9.48 7.72 0.60
N PRO A 136 9.01 8.09 1.80
CA PRO A 136 9.73 9.00 2.71
C PRO A 136 10.85 8.25 3.43
N LEU A 137 11.86 7.81 2.67
CA LEU A 137 12.95 6.94 3.11
C LEU A 137 13.67 7.51 4.35
N GLY A 138 13.95 8.82 4.35
CA GLY A 138 14.56 9.50 5.49
C GLY A 138 13.78 9.35 6.79
N ARG A 139 12.47 9.60 6.73
CA ARG A 139 11.57 9.47 7.88
C ARG A 139 11.44 8.03 8.36
N GLN A 140 11.46 7.07 7.43
CA GLN A 140 11.39 5.65 7.76
C GLN A 140 12.65 5.19 8.50
N MET A 141 13.83 5.61 8.05
CA MET A 141 15.08 5.39 8.78
C MET A 141 15.01 6.00 10.18
N ALA A 142 14.46 7.21 10.31
CA ALA A 142 14.40 7.94 11.59
C ALA A 142 13.43 7.32 12.60
N SER A 143 12.39 6.65 12.10
CA SER A 143 11.38 6.03 12.95
C SER A 143 11.86 4.78 13.70
N GLY A 144 13.04 4.25 13.32
CA GLY A 144 13.54 2.96 13.81
C GLY A 144 12.72 1.76 13.34
N ALA A 145 11.79 1.95 12.40
CA ALA A 145 10.98 0.87 11.84
C ALA A 145 11.83 -0.23 11.21
N LEU A 146 12.92 0.13 10.54
CA LEU A 146 13.85 -0.83 9.95
C LEU A 146 14.44 -1.80 10.98
N VAL A 147 14.96 -1.30 12.11
CA VAL A 147 15.52 -2.19 13.17
C VAL A 147 14.43 -3.05 13.79
N LYS A 148 13.26 -2.46 14.07
CA LYS A 148 12.13 -3.20 14.64
C LYS A 148 11.73 -4.35 13.72
N GLU A 149 11.69 -4.11 12.41
CA GLU A 149 11.32 -5.12 11.44
C GLU A 149 12.42 -6.16 11.23
N LEU A 150 13.70 -5.76 11.21
CA LEU A 150 14.83 -6.70 11.17
C LEU A 150 14.91 -7.60 12.41
N LYS A 151 14.56 -7.08 13.60
CA LYS A 151 14.47 -7.87 14.84
C LYS A 151 13.31 -8.85 14.83
N LYS A 152 12.17 -8.44 14.28
CA LYS A 152 10.97 -9.28 14.18
C LYS A 152 11.12 -10.34 13.09
N SER A 153 11.87 -10.05 12.04
CA SER A 153 12.09 -10.94 10.91
C SER A 153 13.08 -12.05 11.24
N GLU A 154 12.62 -13.30 11.18
CA GLU A 154 13.48 -14.50 11.22
C GLU A 154 14.26 -14.71 9.90
N ASN A 155 14.03 -13.87 8.90
CA ASN A 155 14.64 -13.98 7.59
C ASN A 155 16.07 -13.42 7.59
N GLU A 156 17.05 -14.31 7.81
CA GLU A 156 18.49 -14.02 7.78
C GLU A 156 18.94 -13.33 6.48
N ARG A 157 18.27 -13.62 5.36
CA ARG A 157 18.55 -13.00 4.05
C ARG A 157 18.57 -11.47 4.13
N TRP A 158 17.62 -10.88 4.84
CA TRP A 158 17.53 -9.42 4.91
C TRP A 158 18.60 -8.86 5.84
N LYS A 159 18.89 -9.51 6.97
CA LYS A 159 19.98 -9.11 7.87
C LYS A 159 21.31 -9.04 7.10
N SER A 160 21.65 -10.08 6.33
CA SER A 160 22.86 -10.10 5.51
C SER A 160 22.89 -8.98 4.46
N LYS A 161 21.79 -8.79 3.73
CA LYS A 161 21.69 -7.75 2.69
C LYS A 161 21.88 -6.33 3.24
N PHE A 162 21.29 -6.03 4.40
CA PHE A 162 21.47 -4.72 5.04
C PHE A 162 22.89 -4.55 5.58
N ALA A 163 23.49 -5.62 6.12
CA ALA A 163 24.88 -5.61 6.55
C ALA A 163 25.86 -5.36 5.38
N GLU A 164 25.60 -5.95 4.21
CA GLU A 164 26.39 -5.71 2.99
C GLU A 164 26.33 -4.25 2.53
N LEU A 165 25.19 -3.58 2.74
CA LEU A 165 25.06 -2.16 2.48
C LEU A 165 25.71 -1.28 3.56
N GLY A 166 26.27 -1.86 4.63
CA GLY A 166 26.86 -1.10 5.74
C GLY A 166 25.85 -0.64 6.80
N PHE A 167 24.61 -1.14 6.76
CA PHE A 167 23.63 -0.90 7.83
C PHE A 167 23.87 -1.86 9.01
N PRO A 168 23.59 -1.42 10.24
CA PRO A 168 23.74 -2.25 11.41
C PRO A 168 22.85 -3.49 11.37
N ASN A 169 23.37 -4.61 11.89
CA ASN A 169 22.59 -5.79 12.20
C ASN A 169 21.49 -5.50 13.23
N SER A 170 20.52 -6.42 13.35
CA SER A 170 19.40 -6.33 14.30
C SER A 170 19.82 -6.00 15.73
N ASP A 171 21.03 -6.39 16.14
CA ASP A 171 21.54 -6.21 17.50
C ASP A 171 22.19 -4.85 17.77
N ALA A 172 22.33 -4.00 16.75
CA ALA A 172 22.93 -2.70 16.97
C ALA A 172 22.02 -1.76 17.77
N PRO A 173 22.60 -0.85 18.57
CA PRO A 173 21.83 0.14 19.30
C PRO A 173 21.12 1.08 18.32
N ALA A 174 19.92 1.54 18.68
CA ALA A 174 19.13 2.46 17.86
C ALA A 174 19.90 3.76 17.49
N ALA A 175 20.85 4.16 18.34
CA ALA A 175 21.75 5.28 18.10
C ALA A 175 22.59 5.13 16.81
N THR A 176 22.94 3.90 16.41
CA THR A 176 23.72 3.64 15.20
C THR A 176 22.94 3.96 13.92
N LEU A 177 21.63 3.68 13.88
CA LEU A 177 20.81 4.14 12.77
C LEU A 177 20.57 5.64 12.81
N ALA A 178 20.43 6.24 14.00
CA ALA A 178 20.27 7.68 14.12
C ALA A 178 21.48 8.44 13.55
N SER A 179 22.70 7.90 13.67
CA SER A 179 23.90 8.46 13.03
C SER A 179 23.94 8.33 11.51
N MET A 180 23.10 7.47 10.91
CA MET A 180 22.98 7.31 9.46
C MET A 180 21.95 8.27 8.85
N ILE A 181 21.43 9.19 9.66
CA ILE A 181 20.45 10.18 9.23
C ILE A 181 20.99 11.56 9.48
N THR A 182 20.81 12.43 8.49
CA THR A 182 21.24 13.82 8.57
C THR A 182 20.05 14.77 8.40
N ALA A 183 20.14 15.97 8.99
CA ALA A 183 19.21 17.05 8.69
C ALA A 183 19.59 17.80 7.40
N VAL A 184 20.83 17.61 6.93
CA VAL A 184 21.38 18.28 5.75
C VAL A 184 21.10 17.43 4.52
N ALA A 185 20.35 17.97 3.55
CA ALA A 185 20.22 17.33 2.25
C ALA A 185 21.61 17.19 1.60
N PRO A 186 22.00 16.02 1.04
CA PRO A 186 23.18 15.96 0.21
C PRO A 186 23.01 16.95 -0.94
N PRO A 187 24.11 17.49 -1.50
CA PRO A 187 24.01 18.26 -2.73
C PRO A 187 23.19 17.46 -3.75
N PRO A 188 22.30 18.11 -4.53
CA PRO A 188 21.54 17.40 -5.55
C PRO A 188 22.53 16.59 -6.37
N ALA A 189 22.34 15.26 -6.40
CA ALA A 189 23.12 14.39 -7.27
C ALA A 189 23.07 15.05 -8.64
N SER A 190 24.23 15.56 -9.09
CA SER A 190 24.32 16.24 -10.36
C SER A 190 23.85 15.23 -11.38
N VAL A 191 22.65 15.42 -11.91
CA VAL A 191 22.14 14.62 -13.01
C VAL A 191 23.09 14.94 -14.16
N PRO A 192 23.97 14.02 -14.58
CA PRO A 192 24.76 14.29 -15.76
C PRO A 192 23.80 14.52 -16.94
N PRO A 193 24.10 15.49 -17.82
CA PRO A 193 23.22 15.92 -18.90
C PRO A 193 22.84 14.79 -19.87
#